data_AF-A0A1F3Y7K8-F1
#
_entry.id   AF-A0A1F3Y7K8-F1
#
_cell.length_a   1.000
_cell.length_b   1.000
_cell.length_c   1.000
_cell.angle_alpha   90.00
_cell.angle_beta   90.00
_cell.angle_gamma   90.00
#
_symmetry.space_group_name_H-M   'P 1'
#
loop_
_entity.id
_entity.type
_entity.pdbx_description
1 polymer ?
#
loop_
_entity_poly.entity_id
_entity_poly.type
_entity_poly.pdbx_seq_one_letter_code
_entity_poly.pdbx_strand_id
1 'polypeptide(L)'
;MPSSQPREAVRRLFWKIPQIGSDGQTILEFTISTSLVAALLLGCAGLFREQWVRVRCAHEVFEATHEARRRSAGSRSRLPYGITITDTGGSIRGETRCGKSREIVELPKLETARWN
;
A
#
# COMPACT_ATOMS: atom_id res chain seq x y z
N MET A 1 13.57 -15.04 73.45
CA MET A 1 13.41 -14.09 72.33
C MET A 1 14.59 -14.23 71.38
N PRO A 2 14.41 -14.79 70.18
CA PRO A 2 15.18 -14.34 69.02
C PRO A 2 14.25 -14.18 67.79
N SER A 3 14.10 -12.94 67.26
CA SER A 3 13.18 -12.66 66.14
C SER A 3 13.71 -11.59 65.19
N SER A 4 14.78 -11.85 64.45
CA SER A 4 15.26 -10.88 63.43
C SER A 4 15.97 -11.43 62.19
N GLN A 5 16.02 -12.75 61.93
CA GLN A 5 16.79 -13.28 60.80
C GLN A 5 16.12 -13.41 59.40
N PRO A 6 14.80 -13.31 59.16
CA PRO A 6 14.27 -13.64 57.82
C PRO A 6 14.43 -12.52 56.77
N ARG A 7 14.75 -11.28 57.16
CA ARG A 7 14.78 -10.13 56.23
C ARG A 7 16.08 -10.03 55.41
N GLU A 8 17.19 -10.59 55.87
CA GLU A 8 18.46 -10.51 55.15
C GLU A 8 18.60 -11.55 54.04
N ALA A 9 17.98 -12.72 54.20
CA ALA A 9 18.00 -13.78 53.19
C ALA A 9 17.25 -13.39 51.91
N VAL A 10 16.11 -12.71 52.06
CA VAL A 10 15.30 -12.22 50.93
C VAL A 10 16.04 -11.14 50.13
N ARG A 11 16.85 -10.31 50.79
CA ARG A 11 17.61 -9.24 50.14
C ARG A 11 18.77 -9.76 49.28
N ARG A 12 19.32 -10.95 49.59
CA ARG A 12 20.39 -11.58 48.78
C ARG A 12 19.88 -12.34 47.56
N LEU A 13 18.62 -12.78 47.56
CA LEU A 13 18.02 -13.44 46.40
C LEU A 13 17.67 -12.47 45.27
N PHE A 14 17.34 -11.22 45.60
CA PHE A 14 16.81 -10.25 44.62
C PHE A 14 17.87 -9.64 43.67
N TRP A 15 19.16 -9.77 43.99
CA TRP A 15 20.25 -9.14 43.21
C TRP A 15 20.94 -10.07 42.21
N LYS A 16 20.51 -11.33 42.11
CA LYS A 16 21.08 -12.28 41.15
C LYS A 16 20.34 -12.21 39.81
N ILE A 17 20.12 -10.99 39.32
CA ILE A 17 19.81 -10.78 37.91
C ILE A 17 21.14 -10.98 37.18
N PRO A 18 21.28 -11.97 36.29
CA PRO A 18 22.50 -12.14 35.52
C PRO A 18 22.78 -10.84 34.77
N GLN A 19 23.90 -10.20 35.10
CA GLN A 19 24.46 -9.09 34.32
C GLN A 19 24.82 -9.69 32.96
N ILE A 20 23.93 -9.57 31.99
CA ILE A 20 24.24 -9.82 30.59
C ILE A 20 25.40 -8.88 30.28
N GLY A 21 26.55 -9.41 29.86
CA GLY A 21 27.71 -8.57 29.51
C GLY A 21 27.30 -7.50 28.49
N SER A 22 27.99 -6.36 28.49
CA SER A 22 27.75 -5.22 27.58
C SER A 22 27.53 -5.64 26.13
N ASP A 23 28.23 -6.69 25.71
CA ASP A 23 28.20 -7.22 24.36
C ASP A 23 26.87 -7.90 24.04
N GLY A 24 26.29 -8.63 25.00
CA GLY A 24 24.99 -9.28 24.85
C GLY A 24 23.83 -8.28 24.80
N GLN A 25 23.92 -7.19 25.58
CA GLN A 25 22.95 -6.10 25.52
C GLN A 25 23.01 -5.39 24.15
N THR A 26 24.21 -5.11 23.65
CA THR A 26 24.40 -4.42 22.35
C THR A 26 23.81 -5.24 21.20
N ILE A 27 24.05 -6.56 21.17
CA ILE A 27 23.49 -7.45 20.15
C ILE A 27 21.96 -7.48 20.21
N LEU A 28 21.40 -7.52 21.43
CA LEU A 28 19.95 -7.52 21.62
C LEU A 28 19.32 -6.22 21.11
N GLU A 29 19.88 -5.07 21.49
CA GLU A 29 19.42 -3.75 21.05
C GLU A 29 19.51 -3.58 19.53
N PHE A 30 20.61 -4.05 18.93
CA PHE A 30 20.79 -4.04 17.49
C PHE A 30 19.76 -4.91 16.78
N THR A 31 19.49 -6.11 17.31
CA THR A 31 18.51 -7.05 16.72
C THR A 31 17.10 -6.48 16.81
N ILE A 32 16.72 -5.91 17.96
CA ILE A 32 15.42 -5.25 18.15
C ILE A 32 15.29 -4.09 17.16
N SER A 33 16.27 -3.19 17.10
CA SER A 33 16.24 -2.04 16.20
C SER A 33 16.13 -2.44 14.74
N THR A 34 16.91 -3.45 14.32
CA THR A 34 16.90 -3.97 12.95
C THR A 34 15.55 -4.62 12.60
N SER A 35 14.98 -5.40 13.52
CA SER A 35 13.67 -6.02 13.31
C SER A 35 12.54 -4.99 13.18
N LEU A 36 12.59 -3.91 13.98
CA LEU A 36 11.63 -2.80 13.89
C LEU A 36 11.73 -2.08 12.54
N VAL A 37 12.95 -1.78 12.07
CA VAL A 37 13.18 -1.16 10.76
C VAL A 37 12.69 -2.09 9.64
N ALA A 38 13.00 -3.38 9.70
CA ALA A 38 12.56 -4.35 8.70
C ALA A 38 11.02 -4.44 8.64
N ALA A 39 10.34 -4.48 9.79
CA ALA A 39 8.88 -4.50 9.86
C ALA A 39 8.29 -3.22 9.26
N LEU A 40 8.87 -2.06 9.55
CA LEU A 40 8.44 -0.78 8.98
C LEU A 40 8.58 -0.77 7.45
N LEU A 41 9.73 -1.22 6.92
CA LEU A 41 9.99 -1.27 5.49
C LEU A 41 9.03 -2.22 4.77
N LEU A 42 8.74 -3.39 5.36
CA LEU A 42 7.73 -4.32 4.82
C LEU A 42 6.33 -3.70 4.81
N GLY A 43 5.97 -2.96 5.87
CA GLY A 43 4.72 -2.20 5.92
C GLY A 43 4.64 -1.15 4.80
N CYS A 44 5.68 -0.33 4.63
CA CYS A 44 5.76 0.67 3.55
C CYS A 44 5.67 0.02 2.17
N ALA A 45 6.41 -1.06 1.92
CA ALA A 45 6.38 -1.79 0.66
C ALA A 45 4.96 -2.33 0.34
N GLY A 46 4.22 -2.80 1.36
CA GLY A 46 2.83 -3.20 1.23
C GLY A 46 1.94 -2.05 0.76
N LEU A 47 2.05 -0.88 1.40
CA LEU A 47 1.30 0.32 1.01
C LEU A 47 1.63 0.77 -0.42
N PHE A 48 2.91 0.82 -0.78
CA PHE A 48 3.33 1.16 -2.14
C PHE A 48 2.78 0.19 -3.17
N ARG A 49 2.76 -1.10 -2.87
CA ARG A 49 2.21 -2.12 -3.77
C ARG A 49 0.73 -1.89 -4.03
N GLU A 50 -0.06 -1.58 -2.99
CA GLU A 50 -1.49 -1.30 -3.17
C GLU A 50 -1.73 -0.04 -4.02
N GLN A 51 -0.96 1.02 -3.78
CA GLN A 51 -1.06 2.26 -4.58
C GLN A 51 -0.62 2.03 -6.02
N TRP A 52 0.44 1.24 -6.24
CA TRP A 52 0.93 0.92 -7.58
C TRP A 52 -0.11 0.17 -8.41
N VAL A 53 -0.83 -0.78 -7.80
CA VAL A 53 -1.93 -1.49 -8.47
C VAL A 53 -3.05 -0.53 -8.88
N ARG A 54 -3.40 0.44 -8.02
CA ARG A 54 -4.42 1.45 -8.35
C ARG A 54 -3.97 2.34 -9.50
N VAL A 55 -2.74 2.86 -9.44
CA VAL A 55 -2.17 3.72 -10.50
C VAL A 55 -2.11 2.97 -11.83
N ARG A 56 -1.62 1.74 -11.84
CA ARG A 56 -1.58 0.91 -13.05
C ARG A 56 -2.97 0.70 -13.65
N CYS A 57 -3.95 0.40 -12.81
CA CYS A 57 -5.32 0.18 -13.26
C CYS A 57 -5.94 1.47 -13.84
N ALA A 58 -5.78 2.61 -13.16
CA ALA A 58 -6.23 3.91 -13.66
C ALA A 58 -5.57 4.27 -15.00
N HIS A 59 -4.27 3.98 -15.15
CA HIS A 59 -3.55 4.16 -16.41
C HIS A 59 -4.10 3.28 -17.53
N GLU A 60 -4.37 2.00 -17.27
CA GLU A 60 -4.97 1.09 -18.25
C GLU A 60 -6.37 1.54 -18.71
N VAL A 61 -7.21 2.06 -17.79
CA VAL A 61 -8.53 2.64 -18.13
C VAL A 61 -8.37 3.90 -18.96
N PHE A 62 -7.46 4.79 -18.59
CA PHE A 62 -7.21 6.01 -19.32
C PHE A 62 -6.78 5.70 -20.75
N GLU A 63 -5.79 4.82 -20.94
CA GLU A 63 -5.32 4.43 -22.28
C GLU A 63 -6.43 3.77 -23.10
N ALA A 64 -7.21 2.86 -22.51
CA ALA A 64 -8.35 2.25 -23.19
C ALA A 64 -9.40 3.28 -23.63
N THR A 65 -9.73 4.24 -22.76
CA THR A 65 -10.70 5.32 -23.04
C THR A 65 -10.17 6.26 -24.12
N HIS A 66 -8.89 6.61 -24.04
CA HIS A 66 -8.21 7.47 -24.99
C HIS A 66 -8.06 6.81 -26.36
N GLU A 67 -7.76 5.52 -26.40
CA GLU A 67 -7.70 4.73 -27.63
C GLU A 67 -9.09 4.62 -28.29
N ALA A 68 -10.14 4.39 -27.50
CA ALA A 68 -11.53 4.41 -27.99
C ALA A 68 -11.92 5.78 -28.54
N ARG A 69 -11.43 6.87 -27.92
CA ARG A 69 -11.59 8.24 -28.43
C ARG A 69 -10.89 8.46 -29.76
N ARG A 70 -9.68 7.92 -29.94
CA ARG A 70 -8.93 8.07 -31.20
C ARG A 70 -9.53 7.27 -32.35
N ARG A 71 -10.18 6.14 -32.07
CA ARG A 71 -10.62 5.20 -33.11
C ARG A 71 -12.00 5.43 -33.69
N SER A 72 -12.69 6.52 -33.34
CA SER A 72 -14.02 6.90 -33.87
C SER A 72 -14.94 5.68 -34.12
N ALA A 73 -15.51 5.13 -33.04
CA ALA A 73 -16.69 4.26 -33.00
C ALA A 73 -16.69 2.91 -33.78
N GLY A 74 -15.62 2.47 -34.44
CA GLY A 74 -15.68 1.28 -35.31
C GLY A 74 -14.87 0.05 -34.89
N SER A 75 -13.81 0.21 -34.10
CA SER A 75 -12.82 -0.85 -33.89
C SER A 75 -12.94 -1.48 -32.50
N ARG A 76 -13.37 -2.74 -32.44
CA ARG A 76 -13.36 -3.56 -31.21
C ARG A 76 -11.90 -3.85 -30.83
N SER A 77 -11.26 -3.00 -30.03
CA SER A 77 -10.03 -3.37 -29.35
C SER A 77 -10.33 -4.45 -28.31
N ARG A 78 -9.41 -5.41 -28.15
CA ARG A 78 -9.38 -6.28 -26.97
C ARG A 78 -9.06 -5.39 -25.78
N LEU A 79 -10.10 -4.90 -25.14
CA LEU A 79 -9.98 -4.20 -23.87
C LEU A 79 -9.42 -5.17 -22.83
N PRO A 80 -8.52 -4.71 -21.95
CA PRO A 80 -8.19 -5.45 -20.73
C PRO A 80 -9.48 -5.90 -20.03
N TYR A 81 -9.49 -7.12 -19.51
CA TYR A 81 -10.66 -7.73 -18.88
C TYR A 81 -11.31 -6.78 -17.86
N GLY A 82 -12.60 -6.47 -18.05
CA GLY A 82 -13.39 -5.68 -17.09
C GLY A 82 -13.44 -4.17 -17.32
N ILE A 83 -12.89 -3.65 -18.43
CA ILE A 83 -13.08 -2.24 -18.81
C ILE A 83 -14.32 -2.11 -19.71
N THR A 84 -15.31 -1.33 -19.28
CA THR A 84 -16.52 -1.00 -20.03
C THR A 84 -16.37 0.40 -20.62
N ILE A 85 -16.58 0.54 -21.92
CA ILE A 85 -16.56 1.84 -22.60
C ILE A 85 -17.98 2.18 -23.05
N THR A 86 -18.40 3.41 -22.77
CA THR A 86 -19.71 3.95 -23.15
C THR A 86 -19.52 5.28 -23.86
N ASP A 87 -20.13 5.42 -25.03
CA ASP A 87 -20.18 6.67 -25.78
C ASP A 87 -21.46 7.43 -25.40
N THR A 88 -21.33 8.66 -24.91
CA THR A 88 -22.46 9.51 -24.48
C THR A 88 -22.85 10.53 -25.55
N GLY A 89 -22.29 10.43 -26.76
CA GLY A 89 -22.48 11.39 -27.84
C GLY A 89 -21.44 12.51 -27.79
N GLY A 90 -21.24 13.17 -26.64
CA GLY A 90 -20.29 14.28 -26.46
C GLY A 90 -18.96 13.90 -25.79
N SER A 91 -18.94 12.78 -25.06
CA SER A 91 -17.76 12.25 -24.37
C SER A 91 -17.70 10.74 -24.51
N ILE A 92 -16.52 10.19 -24.22
CA ILE A 92 -16.30 8.75 -24.13
C ILE A 92 -15.94 8.46 -22.68
N ARG A 93 -16.72 7.59 -22.06
CA ARG A 93 -16.58 7.21 -20.66
C ARG A 93 -16.05 5.77 -20.59
N GLY A 94 -14.90 5.59 -19.98
CA GLY A 94 -14.37 4.28 -19.60
C GLY A 94 -14.57 4.03 -18.11
N GLU A 95 -14.93 2.81 -17.77
CA GLU A 95 -15.15 2.40 -16.40
C GLU A 95 -14.55 1.03 -16.15
N THR A 96 -13.90 0.84 -15.00
CA THR A 96 -13.50 -0.48 -14.54
C THR A 96 -13.54 -0.61 -13.02
N ARG A 97 -13.35 -1.84 -12.55
CA ARG A 97 -13.19 -2.17 -11.13
C ARG A 97 -11.77 -2.65 -10.85
N CYS A 98 -11.03 -1.85 -10.07
CA CYS A 98 -9.67 -2.12 -9.64
C CYS A 98 -9.68 -2.68 -8.21
N GLY A 99 -9.93 -3.98 -8.08
CA GLY A 99 -10.08 -4.62 -6.77
C GLY A 99 -11.31 -4.10 -5.99
N LYS A 100 -11.06 -3.31 -4.94
CA LYS A 100 -12.12 -2.70 -4.11
C LYS A 100 -12.54 -1.30 -4.60
N SER A 101 -11.78 -0.70 -5.51
CA SER A 101 -12.06 0.64 -6.05
C SER A 101 -12.73 0.56 -7.42
N ARG A 102 -13.53 1.57 -7.75
CA ARG A 102 -14.13 1.77 -9.08
C ARG A 102 -13.46 3.00 -9.70
N GLU A 103 -12.93 2.84 -10.91
CA GLU A 103 -12.29 3.92 -11.65
C GLU A 103 -13.17 4.29 -12.83
N ILE A 104 -13.43 5.59 -12.99
CA ILE A 104 -14.23 6.15 -14.07
C ILE A 104 -13.43 7.28 -14.70
N VAL A 105 -13.18 7.17 -16.00
CA VAL A 105 -12.51 8.20 -16.80
C VAL A 105 -13.48 8.67 -17.87
N GLU A 106 -13.65 9.98 -17.98
CA GLU A 106 -14.48 10.59 -19.02
C GLU A 106 -13.64 11.56 -19.83
N LEU A 107 -13.61 11.35 -21.15
CA LEU A 107 -12.86 12.18 -22.09
C LEU A 107 -13.82 12.85 -23.08
N PRO A 108 -13.86 14.19 -23.17
CA PRO A 108 -14.70 14.88 -24.16
C PRO A 108 -14.21 14.59 -25.59
N LYS A 109 -15.10 14.44 -26.56
CA LYS A 109 -14.69 14.31 -27.97
C LYS A 109 -14.07 15.62 -28.47
N LEU A 110 -13.09 15.53 -29.36
CA LEU A 110 -12.40 16.73 -29.88
C LEU A 110 -13.36 17.61 -30.72
N GLU A 111 -14.38 17.01 -31.31
CA GLU A 111 -15.36 17.66 -32.18
C GLU A 111 -16.28 18.65 -31.43
N THR A 112 -16.44 18.47 -30.11
CA THR A 112 -17.25 19.33 -29.24
C THR A 112 -16.44 20.46 -28.59
N ALA A 113 -15.11 20.46 -28.69
CA ALA A 113 -14.27 21.55 -28.20
C ALA A 113 -14.29 22.73 -29.18
N ARG A 114 -15.41 23.47 -29.21
CA ARG A 114 -15.44 24.82 -29.78
C ARG A 114 -14.69 25.75 -28.83
N TRP A 115 -13.49 26.16 -29.23
CA TRP A 115 -12.81 27.30 -28.62
C TRP A 115 -13.56 28.56 -29.09
N ASN A 116 -14.45 29.07 -28.23
CA ASN A 116 -14.97 30.43 -28.38
C ASN A 116 -13.93 31.43 -27.88
#